data_AF-U5Q7Q6-F1
#
_entry.id   AF-U5Q7Q6-F1
#
_cell.length_a   1.000
_cell.length_b   1.000
_cell.length_c   1.000
_cell.angle_alpha   90.00
_cell.angle_beta   90.00
_cell.angle_gamma   90.00
#
_symmetry.space_group_name_H-M   'P 1'
#
loop_
_entity.id
_entity.type
_entity.pdbx_description
1 polymer ?
#
loop_
_entity_poly.entity_id
_entity_poly.type
_entity_poly.pdbx_seq_one_letter_code
_entity_poly.pdbx_strand_id
1 'polypeptide(L)'
;MNKDQIEIEYQNFFKEFGINPATGILSSYPEIKFVTMPFIGSKYNLSKNKILFVGMDVGKDETPGRFQDLAERNTNIECDINFNPHIAGTYCSALYLLKNEKDWQNVWDKFIKYDTYSQATKIQNHKNGENPLSFVALTNLHKFVTISRVNRSGNENRKFLKKELEESLLLKEIEILKPNIILFQGKLPSSNTLREIREKNIKIIFAFHPSNRQKAGRNPQIYIRTFTEIK
;
A
#
# COMPACT_ATOMS: atom_id res chain seq x y z
N MET A 1 -0.35 -6.96 17.78
CA MET A 1 -1.34 -6.31 16.90
C MET A 1 -2.42 -7.31 16.61
N ASN A 2 -3.67 -6.94 16.82
CA ASN A 2 -4.79 -7.81 16.51
C ASN A 2 -5.01 -7.77 15.00
N LYS A 3 -4.39 -8.69 14.26
CA LYS A 3 -4.82 -9.00 12.89
C LYS A 3 -6.33 -9.33 12.89
N ASP A 4 -6.80 -9.92 13.97
CA ASP A 4 -8.21 -10.16 14.26
C ASP A 4 -9.07 -8.89 14.22
N GLN A 5 -8.56 -7.74 14.68
CA GLN A 5 -9.31 -6.48 14.64
C GLN A 5 -9.47 -5.95 13.22
N ILE A 6 -8.43 -6.07 12.37
CA ILE A 6 -8.55 -5.61 10.98
C ILE A 6 -9.49 -6.53 10.19
N GLU A 7 -9.45 -7.84 10.46
CA GLU A 7 -10.37 -8.79 9.83
C GLU A 7 -11.82 -8.52 10.24
N ILE A 8 -12.09 -8.29 11.52
CA ILE A 8 -13.43 -7.93 12.01
C ILE A 8 -13.94 -6.67 11.32
N GLU A 9 -13.11 -5.62 11.22
CA GLU A 9 -13.50 -4.37 10.55
C GLU A 9 -13.84 -4.59 9.08
N TYR A 10 -13.06 -5.41 8.39
CA TYR A 10 -13.34 -5.76 7.00
C TYR A 10 -14.62 -6.59 6.85
N GLN A 11 -14.92 -7.50 7.77
CA GLN A 11 -16.20 -8.23 7.76
C GLN A 11 -17.39 -7.29 7.98
N ASN A 12 -17.26 -6.30 8.86
CA ASN A 12 -18.28 -5.27 9.06
C ASN A 12 -18.48 -4.43 7.79
N PHE A 13 -17.38 -3.96 7.18
CA PHE A 13 -17.42 -3.25 5.91
C PHE A 13 -18.07 -4.10 4.81
N PHE A 14 -17.77 -5.40 4.74
CA PHE A 14 -18.35 -6.29 3.74
C PHE A 14 -19.86 -6.41 3.91
N LYS A 15 -20.32 -6.56 5.15
CA LYS A 15 -21.75 -6.61 5.47
C LYS A 15 -22.46 -5.31 5.10
N GLU A 16 -21.89 -4.16 5.43
CA GLU A 16 -22.46 -2.84 5.14
C GLU A 16 -22.50 -2.52 3.65
N PHE A 17 -21.46 -2.92 2.90
CA PHE A 17 -21.37 -2.67 1.47
C PHE A 17 -22.08 -3.73 0.61
N GLY A 18 -22.48 -4.87 1.20
CA GLY A 18 -23.06 -6.00 0.48
C GLY A 18 -22.03 -6.76 -0.36
N ILE A 19 -20.81 -6.92 0.15
CA ILE A 19 -19.73 -7.67 -0.50
C ILE A 19 -19.80 -9.14 -0.09
N ASN A 20 -19.73 -10.04 -1.07
CA ASN A 20 -19.59 -11.47 -0.81
C ASN A 20 -18.18 -11.78 -0.28
N PRO A 21 -18.01 -12.33 0.93
CA PRO A 21 -16.70 -12.56 1.54
C PRO A 21 -15.85 -13.61 0.83
N ALA A 22 -16.46 -14.54 0.08
CA ALA A 22 -15.73 -15.56 -0.66
C ALA A 22 -15.15 -15.04 -1.98
N THR A 23 -15.85 -14.12 -2.64
CA THR A 23 -15.47 -13.65 -3.99
C THR A 23 -15.02 -12.20 -4.04
N GLY A 24 -15.37 -11.39 -3.04
CA GLY A 24 -15.19 -9.94 -3.02
C GLY A 24 -16.19 -9.18 -3.91
N ILE A 25 -17.13 -9.87 -4.57
CA ILE A 25 -18.07 -9.27 -5.53
C ILE A 25 -19.18 -8.54 -4.78
N LEU A 26 -19.55 -7.36 -5.27
CA LEU A 26 -20.64 -6.56 -4.69
C LEU A 26 -21.99 -7.06 -5.20
N SER A 27 -22.97 -7.15 -4.31
CA SER A 27 -24.35 -7.50 -4.67
C SER A 27 -25.01 -6.46 -5.58
N SER A 28 -24.69 -5.17 -5.36
CA SER A 28 -25.27 -4.06 -6.13
C SER A 28 -24.56 -3.78 -7.46
N TYR A 29 -23.33 -4.28 -7.62
CA TYR A 29 -22.48 -4.08 -8.80
C TYR A 29 -21.75 -5.40 -9.10
N PRO A 30 -22.43 -6.38 -9.73
CA PRO A 30 -21.89 -7.72 -9.91
C PRO A 30 -20.65 -7.77 -10.81
N GLU A 31 -20.36 -6.71 -11.55
CA GLU A 31 -19.16 -6.51 -12.36
C GLU A 31 -17.96 -5.94 -11.58
N ILE A 32 -18.18 -5.53 -10.33
CA ILE A 32 -17.16 -4.93 -9.47
C ILE A 32 -16.79 -5.87 -8.33
N LYS A 33 -15.51 -5.85 -7.97
CA LYS A 33 -14.93 -6.66 -6.90
C LYS A 33 -14.05 -5.82 -5.98
N PHE A 34 -14.21 -6.04 -4.69
CA PHE A 34 -13.27 -5.65 -3.65
C PHE A 34 -12.12 -6.66 -3.61
N VAL A 35 -10.89 -6.23 -3.88
CA VAL A 35 -9.84 -7.18 -4.31
C VAL A 35 -9.09 -7.80 -3.14
N THR A 36 -8.62 -6.99 -2.18
CA THR A 36 -7.72 -7.47 -1.13
C THR A 36 -7.90 -6.74 0.19
N MET A 37 -7.57 -7.43 1.28
CA MET A 37 -7.25 -6.83 2.58
C MET A 37 -5.94 -5.99 2.51
N PRO A 38 -5.61 -5.18 3.54
CA PRO A 38 -4.32 -4.51 3.57
C PRO A 38 -3.22 -5.54 3.76
N PHE A 39 -2.00 -5.20 3.36
CA PHE A 39 -0.81 -5.94 3.76
C PHE A 39 -0.30 -5.40 5.09
N ILE A 40 0.14 -6.30 5.97
CA ILE A 40 0.80 -5.93 7.22
C ILE A 40 2.01 -6.83 7.42
N GLY A 41 3.21 -6.27 7.26
CA GLY A 41 4.45 -7.01 7.36
C GLY A 41 4.62 -7.70 8.72
N SER A 42 5.23 -8.89 8.72
CA SER A 42 5.40 -9.72 9.91
C SER A 42 6.09 -9.02 11.09
N LYS A 43 6.93 -8.02 10.80
CA LYS A 43 7.73 -7.25 11.77
C LYS A 43 7.22 -5.81 11.96
N TYR A 44 6.04 -5.47 11.45
CA TYR A 44 5.46 -4.12 11.52
C TYR A 44 5.48 -3.52 12.94
N ASN A 45 5.15 -4.32 13.96
CA ASN A 45 5.13 -3.83 15.36
C ASN A 45 6.50 -3.76 16.03
N LEU A 46 7.54 -4.33 15.41
CA LEU A 46 8.92 -4.24 15.88
C LEU A 46 9.60 -2.96 15.40
N SER A 47 8.96 -2.21 14.49
CA SER A 47 9.50 -0.94 14.01
C SER A 47 9.11 0.21 14.94
N LYS A 48 10.09 1.09 15.21
CA LYS A 48 9.82 2.37 15.87
C LYS A 48 9.07 3.30 14.93
N ASN A 49 9.41 3.32 13.66
CA ASN A 49 8.71 4.06 12.60
C ASN A 49 7.66 3.17 11.93
N LYS A 50 6.44 3.18 12.46
CA LYS A 50 5.30 2.47 11.88
C LYS A 50 4.78 3.22 10.67
N ILE A 51 5.07 2.69 9.48
CA ILE A 51 4.73 3.32 8.20
C ILE A 51 3.54 2.60 7.57
N LEU A 52 2.49 3.37 7.25
CA LEU A 52 1.40 2.93 6.38
C LEU A 52 1.53 3.58 5.00
N PHE A 53 1.72 2.75 3.99
CA PHE A 53 1.67 3.18 2.59
C PHE A 53 0.24 3.10 2.08
N VAL A 54 -0.24 4.19 1.48
CA VAL A 54 -1.56 4.26 0.85
C VAL A 54 -1.37 4.46 -0.65
N GLY A 55 -1.51 3.36 -1.39
CA GLY A 55 -1.53 3.36 -2.85
C GLY A 55 -2.80 4.00 -3.40
N MET A 56 -2.77 4.43 -4.66
CA MET A 56 -3.96 5.00 -5.30
C MET A 56 -5.02 3.93 -5.61
N ASP A 57 -4.64 2.82 -6.23
CA ASP A 57 -5.55 1.73 -6.62
C ASP A 57 -4.82 0.37 -6.68
N VAL A 58 -5.60 -0.72 -6.75
CA VAL A 58 -5.09 -2.11 -6.91
C VAL A 58 -4.63 -2.39 -8.36
N GLY A 59 -5.12 -1.61 -9.33
CA GLY A 59 -4.73 -1.65 -10.74
C GLY A 59 -5.33 -2.79 -11.56
N LYS A 60 -5.45 -4.03 -11.06
CA LYS A 60 -6.02 -5.17 -11.80
C LYS A 60 -6.80 -6.11 -10.87
N ASP A 61 -7.60 -7.00 -11.44
CA ASP A 61 -8.16 -8.13 -10.69
C ASP A 61 -7.07 -9.20 -10.51
N GLU A 62 -6.42 -9.21 -9.34
CA GLU A 62 -5.27 -10.08 -9.08
C GLU A 62 -5.67 -11.54 -8.81
N THR A 63 -6.94 -11.78 -8.47
CA THR A 63 -7.44 -13.09 -8.02
C THR A 63 -8.82 -13.44 -8.61
N PRO A 64 -8.96 -13.65 -9.93
CA PRO A 64 -10.26 -13.89 -10.55
C PRO A 64 -11.08 -14.97 -9.84
N GLY A 65 -12.34 -14.67 -9.54
CA GLY A 65 -13.29 -15.61 -8.91
C GLY A 65 -13.18 -15.81 -7.40
N ARG A 66 -12.18 -15.22 -6.72
CA ARG A 66 -12.02 -15.35 -5.26
C ARG A 66 -11.50 -14.08 -4.59
N PHE A 67 -11.82 -13.91 -3.32
CA PHE A 67 -11.24 -12.85 -2.49
C PHE A 67 -9.85 -13.27 -1.99
N GLN A 68 -8.95 -12.30 -1.79
CA GLN A 68 -7.64 -12.51 -1.17
C GLN A 68 -7.69 -12.02 0.27
N ASP A 69 -7.57 -12.96 1.21
CA ASP A 69 -7.56 -12.67 2.64
C ASP A 69 -6.23 -12.07 3.12
N LEU A 70 -6.17 -11.72 4.41
CA LEU A 70 -5.02 -11.10 5.04
C LEU A 70 -3.78 -12.01 5.03
N ALA A 71 -3.95 -13.31 5.27
CA ALA A 71 -2.84 -14.27 5.35
C ALA A 71 -2.18 -14.48 3.99
N GLU A 72 -3.00 -14.66 2.95
CA GLU A 72 -2.56 -14.78 1.58
C GLU A 72 -1.90 -13.49 1.09
N ARG A 73 -2.50 -12.31 1.39
CA ARG A 73 -1.91 -11.02 1.02
C ARG A 73 -0.52 -10.82 1.61
N ASN A 74 -0.34 -11.17 2.89
CA ASN A 74 0.94 -11.08 3.58
C ASN A 74 1.98 -11.98 2.92
N THR A 75 1.62 -13.22 2.62
CA THR A 75 2.51 -14.17 1.94
C THR A 75 2.94 -13.66 0.57
N ASN A 76 2.00 -13.16 -0.23
CA ASN A 76 2.28 -12.72 -1.61
C ASN A 76 3.18 -11.48 -1.69
N ILE A 77 3.16 -10.59 -0.70
CA ILE A 77 4.01 -9.39 -0.73
C ILE A 77 5.34 -9.62 -0.01
N GLU A 78 5.35 -10.38 1.08
CA GLU A 78 6.55 -10.59 1.88
C GLU A 78 7.46 -11.67 1.29
N CYS A 79 6.89 -12.70 0.67
CA CYS A 79 7.62 -13.87 0.17
C CYS A 79 7.82 -13.90 -1.35
N ASP A 80 7.02 -13.18 -2.16
CA ASP A 80 7.22 -13.15 -3.61
C ASP A 80 8.33 -12.15 -3.99
N ILE A 81 9.44 -12.71 -4.45
CA ILE A 81 10.71 -12.03 -4.74
C ILE A 81 10.61 -11.26 -6.08
N ASN A 82 9.58 -11.49 -6.89
CA ASN A 82 9.37 -10.82 -8.17
C ASN A 82 8.64 -9.48 -7.99
N PHE A 83 9.36 -8.47 -7.51
CA PHE A 83 8.80 -7.14 -7.35
C PHE A 83 8.36 -6.54 -8.69
N ASN A 84 7.05 -6.35 -8.83
CA ASN A 84 6.52 -5.47 -9.85
C ASN A 84 6.94 -4.00 -9.55
N PRO A 85 6.91 -3.08 -10.53
CA PRO A 85 7.38 -1.71 -10.32
C PRO A 85 6.71 -0.94 -9.18
N HIS A 86 5.46 -1.28 -8.83
CA HIS A 86 4.75 -0.64 -7.70
C HIS A 86 5.36 -1.08 -6.38
N ILE A 87 5.49 -2.40 -6.17
CA ILE A 87 6.09 -2.96 -4.95
C ILE A 87 7.58 -2.57 -4.86
N ALA A 88 8.29 -2.49 -5.99
CA ALA A 88 9.68 -2.07 -6.01
C ALA A 88 9.86 -0.60 -5.57
N GLY A 89 8.94 0.29 -5.93
CA GLY A 89 8.91 1.67 -5.44
C GLY A 89 8.54 1.77 -3.96
N THR A 90 7.60 0.95 -3.48
CA THR A 90 7.31 0.82 -2.05
C THR A 90 8.52 0.32 -1.27
N TYR A 91 9.20 -0.72 -1.78
CA TYR A 91 10.43 -1.24 -1.18
C TYR A 91 11.48 -0.13 -1.05
N CYS A 92 11.71 0.63 -2.12
CA CYS A 92 12.62 1.79 -2.10
C CYS A 92 12.21 2.82 -1.03
N SER A 93 10.91 3.10 -0.91
CA SER A 93 10.38 4.05 0.08
C SER A 93 10.60 3.54 1.51
N ALA A 94 10.30 2.27 1.76
CA ALA A 94 10.47 1.63 3.06
C ALA A 94 11.95 1.60 3.46
N LEU A 95 12.84 1.21 2.54
CA LEU A 95 14.29 1.25 2.76
C LEU A 95 14.76 2.66 3.12
N TYR A 96 14.34 3.68 2.38
CA TYR A 96 14.72 5.07 2.66
C TYR A 96 14.25 5.57 4.03
N LEU A 97 12.99 5.30 4.39
CA LEU A 97 12.39 5.79 5.64
C LEU A 97 12.91 5.04 6.87
N LEU A 98 13.28 3.76 6.73
CA LEU A 98 13.73 2.90 7.83
C LEU A 98 15.26 2.81 7.97
N LYS A 99 16.04 3.36 7.03
CA LYS A 99 17.49 3.14 6.96
C LYS A 99 18.26 3.48 8.23
N ASN A 100 17.85 4.53 8.95
CA ASN A 100 18.52 4.94 10.19
C ASN A 100 18.13 4.04 11.37
N GLU A 101 16.93 3.47 11.35
CA GLU A 101 16.43 2.60 12.43
C GLU A 101 17.04 1.20 12.36
N LYS A 102 17.29 0.70 11.15
CA LYS A 102 17.72 -0.68 10.88
C LYS A 102 19.18 -0.80 10.45
N ASP A 103 19.95 0.28 10.55
CA ASP A 103 21.33 0.37 10.05
C ASP A 103 21.47 -0.03 8.56
N TRP A 104 20.45 0.30 7.76
CA TRP A 104 20.43 0.05 6.32
C TRP A 104 20.99 1.22 5.52
N GLN A 105 21.72 2.16 6.14
CA GLN A 105 22.30 3.30 5.44
C GLN A 105 23.25 2.84 4.31
N ASN A 106 24.10 1.84 4.57
CA ASN A 106 24.98 1.24 3.56
C ASN A 106 24.20 0.53 2.43
N VAL A 107 23.07 -0.08 2.76
CA VAL A 107 22.20 -0.78 1.83
C VAL A 107 21.49 0.24 0.93
N TRP A 108 20.99 1.32 1.52
CA TRP A 108 20.40 2.46 0.83
C TRP A 108 21.39 3.14 -0.13
N ASP A 109 22.61 3.41 0.31
CA ASP A 109 23.63 4.09 -0.51
C ASP A 109 24.05 3.27 -1.73
N LYS A 110 23.92 1.95 -1.67
CA LYS A 110 24.06 1.07 -2.84
C LYS A 110 22.79 1.09 -3.70
N PHE A 111 21.61 0.99 -3.09
CA PHE A 111 20.31 0.96 -3.78
C PHE A 111 20.09 2.20 -4.64
N ILE A 112 20.44 3.38 -4.13
CA ILE A 112 20.19 4.64 -4.83
C ILE A 112 21.11 4.88 -6.04
N LYS A 113 22.15 4.06 -6.24
CA LYS A 113 23.06 4.19 -7.41
C LYS A 113 22.49 3.58 -8.70
N TYR A 114 21.40 2.83 -8.61
CA TYR A 114 20.79 2.18 -9.78
C TYR A 114 19.84 3.12 -10.52
N ASP A 115 19.77 2.94 -11.85
CA ASP A 115 18.89 3.74 -12.71
C ASP A 115 17.41 3.35 -12.60
N THR A 116 17.13 2.11 -12.18
CA THR A 116 15.77 1.58 -12.07
C THR A 116 15.55 0.76 -10.80
N TYR A 117 14.31 0.75 -10.28
CA TYR A 117 13.97 -0.12 -9.14
C TYR A 117 14.20 -1.60 -9.41
N SER A 118 13.91 -2.08 -10.64
CA SER A 118 14.01 -3.51 -10.95
C SER A 118 15.45 -4.00 -10.85
N GLN A 119 16.43 -3.18 -11.27
CA GLN A 119 17.84 -3.48 -11.05
C GLN A 119 18.19 -3.44 -9.55
N ALA A 120 17.73 -2.40 -8.84
CA ALA A 120 18.04 -2.20 -7.44
C ALA A 120 17.52 -3.35 -6.55
N THR A 121 16.26 -3.76 -6.74
CA THR A 121 15.63 -4.78 -5.90
C THR A 121 16.13 -6.19 -6.19
N LYS A 122 16.42 -6.53 -7.46
CA LYS A 122 17.00 -7.83 -7.84
C LYS A 122 18.33 -8.07 -7.14
N ILE A 123 19.17 -7.06 -7.00
CA ILE A 123 20.51 -7.22 -6.41
C ILE A 123 20.46 -7.31 -4.87
N GLN A 124 19.43 -6.72 -4.25
CA GLN A 124 19.29 -6.70 -2.79
C GLN A 124 18.61 -7.93 -2.20
N ASN A 125 17.69 -8.57 -2.94
CA ASN A 125 17.02 -9.80 -2.50
C ASN A 125 17.97 -11.00 -2.28
N HIS A 126 19.26 -10.89 -2.63
CA HIS A 126 20.21 -12.00 -2.60
C HIS A 126 21.29 -11.90 -1.52
N LYS A 127 21.34 -10.85 -0.69
CA LYS A 127 22.46 -10.65 0.26
C LYS A 127 22.00 -10.29 1.68
N ASN A 128 21.61 -11.32 2.45
CA ASN A 128 21.69 -11.39 3.91
C ASN A 128 20.99 -10.30 4.77
N GLY A 129 19.90 -9.67 4.30
CA GLY A 129 19.16 -8.66 5.06
C GLY A 129 17.68 -9.00 5.26
N GLU A 130 17.07 -8.46 6.31
CA GLU A 130 15.61 -8.50 6.47
C GLU A 130 14.92 -7.70 5.35
N ASN A 131 13.75 -8.16 4.89
CA ASN A 131 12.98 -7.45 3.87
C ASN A 131 12.38 -6.15 4.47
N PRO A 132 12.67 -4.95 3.93
CA PRO A 132 12.04 -3.70 4.36
C PRO A 132 10.52 -3.74 4.38
N LEU A 133 9.88 -4.52 3.48
CA LEU A 133 8.43 -4.67 3.46
C LEU A 133 7.89 -5.40 4.70
N SER A 134 8.70 -6.24 5.36
CA SER A 134 8.30 -6.88 6.62
C SER A 134 7.99 -5.88 7.73
N PHE A 135 8.43 -4.63 7.64
CA PHE A 135 8.30 -3.61 8.69
C PHE A 135 7.20 -2.57 8.42
N VAL A 136 6.45 -2.71 7.33
CA VAL A 136 5.49 -1.68 6.89
C VAL A 136 4.11 -2.28 6.62
N ALA A 137 3.10 -1.43 6.49
CA ALA A 137 1.77 -1.82 6.05
C ALA A 137 1.44 -1.17 4.70
N LEU A 138 0.59 -1.81 3.89
CA LEU A 138 0.13 -1.30 2.60
C LEU A 138 -1.38 -1.39 2.50
N THR A 139 -2.01 -0.33 2.01
CA THR A 139 -3.43 -0.30 1.65
C THR A 139 -3.60 0.52 0.37
N ASN A 140 -4.84 0.63 -0.13
CA ASN A 140 -5.17 1.45 -1.27
C ASN A 140 -6.35 2.36 -0.94
N LEU A 141 -6.34 3.57 -1.52
CA LEU A 141 -7.43 4.53 -1.43
C LEU A 141 -8.66 4.03 -2.20
N HIS A 142 -8.46 3.53 -3.42
CA HIS A 142 -9.50 2.87 -4.20
C HIS A 142 -9.32 1.35 -4.11
N LYS A 143 -10.29 0.67 -3.49
CA LYS A 143 -10.21 -0.76 -3.15
C LYS A 143 -10.95 -1.69 -4.13
N PHE A 144 -11.70 -1.09 -5.05
CA PHE A 144 -12.55 -1.81 -6.02
C PHE A 144 -11.92 -1.86 -7.41
N VAL A 145 -12.19 -2.93 -8.15
CA VAL A 145 -11.83 -3.08 -9.57
C VAL A 145 -12.96 -3.77 -10.33
N THR A 146 -13.03 -3.54 -11.64
CA THR A 146 -13.82 -4.36 -12.56
C THR A 146 -13.26 -5.78 -12.61
N ILE A 147 -14.14 -6.76 -12.52
CA ILE A 147 -13.80 -8.18 -12.66
C ILE A 147 -13.10 -8.43 -14.00
N SER A 148 -12.09 -9.31 -14.01
CA SER A 148 -11.30 -9.64 -15.20
C SER A 148 -10.50 -8.47 -15.78
N ARG A 149 -10.38 -7.34 -15.08
CA ARG A 149 -9.51 -6.24 -15.52
C ARG A 149 -8.06 -6.70 -15.56
N VAL A 150 -7.47 -6.68 -16.76
CA VAL A 150 -6.05 -6.98 -16.98
C VAL A 150 -5.21 -5.70 -17.02
N ASN A 151 -5.75 -4.62 -17.60
CA ASN A 151 -5.01 -3.39 -17.82
C ASN A 151 -4.95 -2.53 -16.55
N ARG A 152 -3.72 -2.32 -16.03
CA ARG A 152 -3.43 -1.46 -14.88
C ARG A 152 -3.51 0.04 -15.19
N SER A 153 -3.72 0.42 -16.45
CA SER A 153 -3.92 1.80 -16.91
C SER A 153 -5.40 2.17 -16.94
N GLY A 154 -5.71 3.47 -16.80
CA GLY A 154 -7.06 4.00 -16.90
C GLY A 154 -7.68 4.41 -15.55
N ASN A 155 -8.59 5.38 -15.61
CA ASN A 155 -9.27 5.97 -14.44
C ASN A 155 -10.60 5.26 -14.09
N GLU A 156 -10.97 4.22 -14.83
CA GLU A 156 -12.28 3.55 -14.74
C GLU A 156 -12.60 3.08 -13.32
N ASN A 157 -11.60 2.59 -12.58
CA ASN A 157 -11.73 2.12 -11.20
C ASN A 157 -11.06 3.05 -10.17
N ARG A 158 -10.87 4.33 -10.50
CA ARG A 158 -10.37 5.37 -9.58
C ARG A 158 -11.49 6.26 -9.08
N LYS A 159 -12.63 5.64 -8.82
CA LYS A 159 -13.85 6.28 -8.36
C LYS A 159 -14.31 5.56 -7.12
N PHE A 160 -14.76 6.35 -6.15
CA PHE A 160 -15.45 5.80 -5.00
C PHE A 160 -16.85 5.37 -5.43
N LEU A 161 -17.27 4.19 -4.99
CA LEU A 161 -18.65 3.74 -5.09
C LEU A 161 -19.49 4.33 -3.96
N LYS A 162 -18.94 4.34 -2.74
CA LYS A 162 -19.52 5.02 -1.56
C LYS A 162 -18.37 5.65 -0.78
N LYS A 163 -18.00 6.88 -1.18
CA LYS A 163 -16.81 7.58 -0.70
C LYS A 163 -16.68 7.62 0.82
N GLU A 164 -17.75 7.95 1.53
CA GLU A 164 -17.73 8.07 2.99
C GLU A 164 -17.40 6.73 3.67
N LEU A 165 -17.99 5.63 3.20
CA LEU A 165 -17.69 4.29 3.75
C LEU A 165 -16.25 3.86 3.42
N GLU A 166 -15.79 4.11 2.20
CA GLU A 166 -14.44 3.75 1.77
C GLU A 166 -13.36 4.55 2.51
N GLU A 167 -13.58 5.85 2.72
CA GLU A 167 -12.67 6.70 3.50
C GLU A 167 -12.77 6.39 5.00
N SER A 168 -13.94 6.01 5.52
CA SER A 168 -14.11 5.51 6.89
C SER A 168 -13.27 4.25 7.14
N LEU A 169 -13.27 3.30 6.19
CA LEU A 169 -12.43 2.10 6.29
C LEU A 169 -10.93 2.45 6.36
N LEU A 170 -10.47 3.46 5.61
CA LEU A 170 -9.09 3.95 5.71
C LEU A 170 -8.79 4.54 7.10
N LEU A 171 -9.72 5.31 7.68
CA LEU A 171 -9.55 5.85 9.04
C LEU A 171 -9.49 4.73 10.08
N LYS A 172 -10.29 3.68 9.91
CA LYS A 172 -10.27 2.49 10.78
C LYS A 172 -8.96 1.71 10.66
N GLU A 173 -8.44 1.55 9.45
CA GLU A 173 -7.09 1.01 9.22
C GLU A 173 -6.04 1.81 9.98
N ILE A 174 -6.10 3.14 9.93
CA ILE A 174 -5.16 4.02 10.65
C ILE A 174 -5.30 3.85 12.16
N GLU A 175 -6.52 3.76 12.68
CA GLU A 175 -6.80 3.55 14.12
C GLU A 175 -6.23 2.22 14.64
N ILE A 176 -6.39 1.14 13.86
CA ILE A 176 -5.93 -0.20 14.23
C ILE A 176 -4.41 -0.32 14.07
N LEU A 177 -3.87 0.14 12.94
CA LEU A 177 -2.46 -0.01 12.61
C LEU A 177 -1.56 0.99 13.36
N LYS A 178 -2.12 2.11 13.84
CA LYS A 178 -1.42 3.15 14.60
C LYS A 178 -0.09 3.57 13.94
N PRO A 179 -0.08 3.95 12.65
CA PRO A 179 1.13 4.43 12.02
C PRO A 179 1.55 5.77 12.61
N ASN A 180 2.86 6.04 12.64
CA ASN A 180 3.39 7.38 12.91
C ASN A 180 3.78 8.12 11.62
N ILE A 181 3.87 7.40 10.49
CA ILE A 181 4.07 7.96 9.16
C ILE A 181 3.02 7.34 8.23
N ILE A 182 2.30 8.18 7.49
CA ILE A 182 1.48 7.75 6.35
C ILE A 182 2.08 8.32 5.09
N LEU A 183 2.34 7.46 4.10
CA LEU A 183 2.83 7.85 2.79
C LEU A 183 1.78 7.59 1.72
N PHE A 184 1.19 8.65 1.17
CA PHE A 184 0.27 8.60 0.06
C PHE A 184 1.01 8.57 -1.27
N GLN A 185 0.76 7.55 -2.09
CA GLN A 185 1.39 7.37 -3.40
C GLN A 185 0.42 7.74 -4.53
N GLY A 186 0.56 8.97 -5.03
CA GLY A 186 -0.14 9.45 -6.23
C GLY A 186 -1.47 10.17 -5.99
N LYS A 187 -2.16 9.95 -4.86
CA LYS A 187 -3.41 10.64 -4.54
C LYS A 187 -3.63 10.79 -3.03
N LEU A 188 -4.10 11.96 -2.62
CA LEU A 188 -4.56 12.24 -1.25
C LEU A 188 -6.06 11.90 -1.10
N PRO A 189 -6.52 11.58 0.12
CA PRO A 189 -7.95 11.38 0.39
C PRO A 189 -8.68 12.74 0.35
N SER A 190 -9.99 12.74 0.64
CA SER A 190 -10.74 13.99 0.79
C SER A 190 -10.13 14.92 1.85
N SER A 191 -10.40 16.22 1.73
CA SER A 191 -9.95 17.22 2.70
C SER A 191 -10.45 16.93 4.12
N ASN A 192 -11.65 16.34 4.28
CA ASN A 192 -12.19 15.96 5.58
C ASN A 192 -11.38 14.82 6.20
N THR A 193 -11.19 13.72 5.46
CA THR A 193 -10.35 12.60 5.91
C THR A 193 -8.93 13.04 6.19
N LEU A 194 -8.35 13.91 5.34
CA LEU A 194 -7.01 14.44 5.56
C LEU A 194 -6.92 15.26 6.86
N ARG A 195 -7.95 16.07 7.17
CA ARG A 195 -8.04 16.81 8.43
C ARG A 195 -8.07 15.86 9.64
N GLU A 196 -8.90 14.81 9.59
CA GLU A 196 -8.97 13.82 10.67
C GLU A 196 -7.65 13.07 10.88
N ILE A 197 -6.90 12.78 9.82
CA ILE A 197 -5.57 12.18 9.94
C ILE A 197 -4.58 13.13 10.63
N ARG A 198 -4.63 14.42 10.31
CA ARG A 198 -3.74 15.44 10.92
C ARG A 198 -3.97 15.58 12.42
N GLU A 199 -5.21 15.45 12.88
CA GLU A 199 -5.56 15.49 14.30
C GLU A 199 -4.93 14.34 15.11
N LYS A 200 -4.48 13.26 14.45
CA LYS A 200 -3.87 12.08 15.10
C LYS A 200 -2.35 12.21 15.32
N ASN A 201 -1.75 13.39 15.09
CA ASN A 201 -0.29 13.64 15.22
C ASN A 201 0.57 12.65 14.38
N ILE A 202 0.11 12.34 13.18
CA ILE A 202 0.78 11.44 12.23
C ILE A 202 1.53 12.28 11.20
N LYS A 203 2.78 11.91 10.90
CA LYS A 203 3.52 12.53 9.80
C LYS A 203 2.91 12.09 8.46
N ILE A 204 2.47 13.04 7.65
CA ILE A 204 1.87 12.76 6.34
C ILE A 204 2.88 13.11 5.25
N ILE A 205 3.22 12.13 4.41
CA ILE A 205 4.08 12.30 3.24
C ILE A 205 3.25 12.04 1.99
N PHE A 206 3.39 12.92 1.00
CA PHE A 206 2.92 12.68 -0.35
C PHE A 206 4.10 12.38 -1.27
N ALA A 207 3.94 11.39 -2.15
CA ALA A 207 4.87 11.09 -3.22
C ALA A 207 4.10 10.85 -4.54
N PHE A 208 4.76 11.07 -5.67
CA PHE A 208 4.18 10.65 -6.94
C PHE A 208 4.06 9.13 -7.02
N HIS A 209 3.19 8.62 -7.88
CA HIS A 209 3.02 7.18 -8.02
C HIS A 209 4.30 6.53 -8.62
N PRO A 210 4.87 5.45 -8.04
CA PRO A 210 6.17 4.89 -8.45
C PRO A 210 6.20 4.32 -9.87
N SER A 211 5.05 3.97 -10.45
CA SER A 211 4.96 3.53 -11.86
C SER A 211 4.78 4.68 -12.87
N ASN A 212 4.76 5.94 -12.43
CA ASN A 212 4.62 7.09 -13.33
C ASN A 212 5.77 7.08 -14.36
N ARG A 213 5.41 7.10 -15.66
CA ARG A 213 6.37 6.98 -16.78
C ARG A 213 7.20 8.23 -16.99
N GLN A 214 6.81 9.37 -16.40
CA GLN A 214 7.69 10.54 -16.34
C GLN A 214 8.93 10.20 -15.51
N LYS A 215 10.12 10.69 -15.91
CA LYS A 215 11.45 10.27 -15.42
C LYS A 215 11.60 10.14 -13.88
N ALA A 216 10.75 10.80 -13.11
CA ALA A 216 10.73 10.72 -11.64
C ALA A 216 10.26 9.38 -11.06
N GLY A 217 9.42 8.62 -11.75
CA GLY A 217 8.82 7.41 -11.18
C GLY A 217 9.78 6.24 -11.09
N ARG A 218 10.61 6.00 -12.12
CA ARG A 218 11.39 4.75 -12.26
C ARG A 218 12.78 4.77 -11.61
N ASN A 219 13.32 5.95 -11.35
CA ASN A 219 14.67 6.13 -10.80
C ASN A 219 14.58 6.40 -9.28
N PRO A 220 15.21 5.57 -8.42
CA PRO A 220 15.19 5.74 -6.96
C PRO A 220 15.62 7.14 -6.47
N GLN A 221 16.65 7.74 -7.09
CA GLN A 221 17.14 9.07 -6.71
C GLN A 221 16.09 10.16 -6.92
N ILE A 222 15.43 10.11 -8.07
CA ILE A 222 14.48 11.14 -8.45
C ILE A 222 13.19 10.95 -7.65
N TYR A 223 12.77 9.71 -7.43
CA TYR A 223 11.53 9.41 -6.74
C TYR A 223 11.52 9.87 -5.28
N ILE A 224 12.58 9.62 -4.51
CA ILE A 224 12.62 10.08 -3.11
C ILE A 224 12.56 11.62 -3.01
N ARG A 225 13.07 12.34 -4.01
CA ARG A 225 12.96 13.81 -4.06
C ARG A 225 11.53 14.31 -4.25
N THR A 226 10.59 13.44 -4.61
CA THR A 226 9.17 13.79 -4.71
C THR A 226 8.46 13.81 -3.36
N PHE A 227 9.12 13.31 -2.31
CA PHE A 227 8.51 13.21 -0.98
C PHE A 227 8.29 14.61 -0.43
N THR A 228 7.02 14.95 -0.24
CA THR A 228 6.59 16.24 0.28
C THR A 228 5.83 16.00 1.57
N GLU A 229 6.28 16.60 2.66
CA GLU A 229 5.55 16.57 3.91
C GLU A 229 4.33 17.49 3.82
N ILE A 230 3.16 16.91 4.09
CA ILE A 230 1.90 17.62 4.07
C ILE A 230 1.64 18.16 5.48
N LYS A 231 1.82 19.47 5.64
CA LYS A 231 1.48 20.21 6.86
C LYS A 231 -0.02 20.39 6.99
#